data_AF-A0A7C9DID6-F1
#
_entry.id   AF-A0A7C9DID6-F1
#
_cell.length_a   1.000
_cell.length_b   1.000
_cell.length_c   1.000
_cell.angle_alpha   90.00
_cell.angle_beta   90.00
_cell.angle_gamma   90.00
#
_symmetry.space_group_name_H-M   'P 1'
#
loop_
_entity.id
_entity.type
_entity.pdbx_description
1 polymer ?
#
loop_
_entity_poly.entity_id
_entity_poly.type
_entity_poly.pdbx_seq_one_letter_code
_entity_poly.pdbx_strand_id
1 'polypeptide(L)'
;KWWFAKRFLHPDIVSTYDYIFLWDEDLGVENFNPQRYLDIVKSEGLEISQPALDPNSTEIHHRITIRKRTKMFHRRIYDTRGSTKCYGSSMGPPCTGFVEGMAPVFSRSAWRCAWHLIQNDLVHGWGLDMKLGYCAQGDRTEKVGVVDSEYVVHQGIQTLGGSSADKARKAEDALKNHSRSIDTRVEIRRQSTHELKIFKDRWKKAVFKDPNWVDPYVQRSWFNPFSFFRRT
;
A
#
# COMPACT_ATOMS: atom_id res chain seq x y z
N LYS A 1 0.24 12.50 -2.10
CA LYS A 1 -0.46 12.49 -0.78
C LYS A 1 0.43 12.31 0.47
N TRP A 2 1.44 11.43 0.48
CA TRP A 2 2.19 11.10 1.70
C TRP A 2 2.92 12.29 2.33
N TRP A 3 3.49 13.15 1.49
CA TRP A 3 4.06 14.44 1.90
C TRP A 3 3.08 15.32 2.70
N PHE A 4 1.81 15.36 2.27
CA PHE A 4 0.75 16.12 2.93
C PHE A 4 0.38 15.46 4.25
N ALA A 5 0.13 14.15 4.23
CA ALA A 5 -0.23 13.40 5.42
C ALA A 5 0.83 13.54 6.53
N LYS A 6 2.12 13.52 6.18
CA LYS A 6 3.20 13.71 7.15
C LYS A 6 3.16 15.08 7.83
N ARG A 7 2.73 16.13 7.12
CA ARG A 7 2.73 17.53 7.62
C ARG A 7 1.46 17.90 8.36
N PHE A 8 0.31 17.43 7.88
CA PHE A 8 -0.99 17.93 8.32
C PHE A 8 -1.82 16.91 9.10
N LEU A 9 -1.50 15.62 9.02
CA LEU A 9 -2.21 14.56 9.74
C LEU A 9 -1.39 14.03 10.92
N HIS A 10 -0.83 14.93 11.73
CA HIS A 10 -0.12 14.54 12.95
C HIS A 10 -1.04 13.74 13.88
N PRO A 11 -0.60 12.64 14.52
CA PRO A 11 -1.47 11.74 15.29
C PRO A 11 -2.32 12.45 16.35
N ASP A 12 -1.77 13.50 16.97
CA ASP A 12 -2.49 14.25 18.01
C ASP A 12 -3.56 15.19 17.42
N ILE A 13 -3.38 15.68 16.19
CA ILE A 13 -4.36 16.52 15.47
C ILE A 13 -5.55 15.68 15.03
N VAL A 14 -5.30 14.47 14.51
CA VAL A 14 -6.34 13.57 13.99
C VAL A 14 -6.87 12.60 15.05
N SER A 15 -6.51 12.80 16.31
CA SER A 15 -6.83 11.90 17.43
C SER A 15 -8.34 11.76 17.69
N THR A 16 -9.16 12.71 17.24
CA THR A 16 -10.62 12.65 17.35
C THR A 16 -11.26 11.63 16.41
N TYR A 17 -10.56 11.19 15.37
CA TYR A 17 -11.06 10.22 14.39
C TYR A 17 -10.63 8.81 14.78
N ASP A 18 -11.54 7.84 14.64
CA ASP A 18 -11.24 6.42 14.88
C ASP A 18 -10.48 5.79 13.70
N TYR A 19 -10.77 6.27 12.48
CA TYR A 19 -10.20 5.78 11.23
C TYR A 19 -9.83 6.94 10.30
N ILE A 20 -8.78 6.74 9.51
CA ILE A 20 -8.23 7.73 8.58
C ILE A 20 -8.11 7.08 7.20
N PHE A 21 -8.78 7.69 6.22
CA PHE A 21 -8.76 7.29 4.82
C PHE A 21 -7.71 8.13 4.10
N LEU A 22 -6.68 7.48 3.54
CA LEU A 22 -5.59 8.17 2.87
C LEU A 22 -5.49 7.73 1.40
N TRP A 23 -6.43 8.20 0.60
CA TRP A 23 -6.66 7.71 -0.75
C TRP A 23 -5.98 8.57 -1.83
N ASP A 24 -5.68 7.96 -2.97
CA ASP A 24 -5.34 8.66 -4.20
C ASP A 24 -6.61 9.25 -4.85
N GLU A 25 -6.43 10.26 -5.67
CA GLU A 25 -7.50 11.06 -6.26
C GLU A 25 -8.25 10.38 -7.42
N ASP A 26 -7.71 9.29 -7.96
CA ASP A 26 -8.21 8.61 -9.16
C ASP A 26 -8.98 7.31 -8.84
N LEU A 27 -9.62 7.28 -7.66
CA LEU A 27 -10.50 6.19 -7.23
C LEU A 27 -11.98 6.57 -7.45
N GLY A 28 -12.67 5.79 -8.26
CA GLY A 28 -14.13 5.80 -8.39
C GLY A 28 -14.80 5.11 -7.21
N VAL A 29 -15.75 5.79 -6.56
CA VAL A 29 -16.37 5.38 -5.29
C VAL A 29 -17.86 5.05 -5.41
N GLU A 30 -18.35 4.84 -6.63
CA GLU A 30 -19.78 4.61 -6.92
C GLU A 30 -20.32 3.35 -6.22
N ASN A 31 -19.44 2.38 -5.96
CA ASN A 31 -19.77 1.10 -5.31
C ASN A 31 -19.28 1.02 -3.86
N PHE A 32 -18.93 2.16 -3.25
CA PHE A 32 -18.34 2.22 -1.93
C PHE A 32 -19.24 2.93 -0.93
N ASN A 33 -19.62 2.23 0.14
CA ASN A 33 -20.31 2.82 1.29
C ASN A 33 -19.38 2.84 2.52
N PRO A 34 -18.99 4.04 3.02
CA PRO A 34 -18.05 4.14 4.14
C PRO A 34 -18.58 3.55 5.45
N GLN A 35 -19.89 3.60 5.69
CA GLN A 35 -20.48 3.06 6.92
C GLN A 35 -20.39 1.53 6.92
N ARG A 36 -20.87 0.87 5.85
CA ARG A 36 -20.79 -0.59 5.70
C ARG A 36 -19.36 -1.10 5.72
N TYR A 37 -18.45 -0.36 5.08
CA TYR A 37 -17.04 -0.66 5.11
C TYR A 37 -16.48 -0.63 6.54
N LEU A 38 -16.75 0.44 7.29
CA LEU A 38 -16.27 0.57 8.66
C LEU A 38 -16.91 -0.43 9.62
N ASP A 39 -18.16 -0.84 9.39
CA ASP A 39 -18.80 -1.90 10.17
C ASP A 39 -18.02 -3.21 10.05
N ILE A 40 -17.59 -3.57 8.84
CA ILE A 40 -16.76 -4.76 8.56
C ILE A 40 -15.36 -4.60 9.18
N VAL A 41 -14.72 -3.44 8.97
CA VAL A 41 -13.38 -3.17 9.52
C VAL A 41 -13.37 -3.33 11.05
N LYS A 42 -14.41 -2.80 11.72
CA LYS A 42 -14.59 -2.92 13.17
C LYS A 42 -14.89 -4.35 13.59
N SER A 43 -15.84 -5.04 12.92
CA SER A 43 -16.23 -6.42 13.28
C SER A 43 -15.08 -7.41 13.11
N GLU A 44 -14.25 -7.20 12.09
CA GLU A 44 -13.10 -8.03 11.75
C GLU A 44 -11.81 -7.60 12.45
N GLY A 45 -11.87 -6.55 13.27
CA GLY A 45 -10.74 -6.02 14.03
C GLY A 45 -9.55 -5.63 13.15
N LEU A 46 -9.80 -5.12 11.94
CA LEU A 46 -8.76 -4.68 11.02
C LEU A 46 -8.22 -3.31 11.47
N GLU A 47 -6.90 -3.23 11.61
CA GLU A 47 -6.19 -2.01 11.99
C GLU A 47 -5.70 -1.25 10.75
N ILE A 48 -5.42 -1.99 9.67
CA ILE A 48 -5.07 -1.43 8.37
C ILE A 48 -5.87 -2.17 7.32
N SER A 49 -6.61 -1.44 6.51
CA SER A 49 -7.50 -2.04 5.51
C SER A 49 -7.52 -1.22 4.23
N GLN A 50 -8.12 -1.77 3.18
CA GLN A 50 -8.51 -1.02 1.99
C GLN A 50 -9.79 -1.62 1.40
N PRO A 51 -10.62 -0.85 0.69
CA PRO A 51 -11.64 -1.43 -0.17
C PRO A 51 -10.97 -2.27 -1.27
N ALA A 52 -11.65 -3.31 -1.74
CA ALA A 52 -11.17 -4.06 -2.89
C ALA A 52 -11.23 -3.23 -4.16
N LEU A 53 -10.44 -3.61 -5.15
CA LEU A 53 -10.51 -3.07 -6.50
C LEU A 53 -11.45 -3.90 -7.35
N ASP A 54 -12.29 -3.21 -8.12
CA ASP A 54 -13.03 -3.87 -9.18
C ASP A 54 -12.06 -4.52 -10.17
N PRO A 55 -12.28 -5.79 -10.57
CA PRO A 55 -11.43 -6.47 -11.55
C PRO A 55 -11.31 -5.75 -12.90
N ASN A 56 -12.24 -4.85 -13.22
CA ASN A 56 -12.23 -4.02 -14.43
C ASN A 56 -11.44 -2.71 -14.28
N SER A 57 -10.77 -2.49 -13.14
CA SER A 57 -9.90 -1.31 -12.95
C SER A 57 -8.76 -1.30 -13.99
N THR A 58 -8.35 -0.11 -14.43
CA THR A 58 -7.38 0.06 -15.53
C THR A 58 -5.96 -0.31 -15.12
N GLU A 59 -5.61 -0.14 -13.86
CA GLU A 59 -4.28 -0.40 -13.32
C GLU A 59 -4.38 -1.19 -12.01
N ILE A 60 -3.88 -2.42 -12.00
CA ILE A 60 -3.86 -3.30 -10.82
C ILE A 60 -2.44 -3.82 -10.64
N HIS A 61 -1.75 -3.37 -9.59
CA HIS A 61 -0.36 -3.74 -9.33
C HIS A 61 -0.22 -5.02 -8.49
N HIS A 62 -1.12 -5.23 -7.53
CA HIS A 62 -1.04 -6.34 -6.59
C HIS A 62 -2.33 -7.14 -6.57
N ARG A 63 -2.26 -8.43 -6.93
CA ARG A 63 -3.47 -9.27 -7.06
C ARG A 63 -4.26 -9.46 -5.77
N ILE A 64 -3.66 -9.21 -4.60
CA ILE A 64 -4.38 -9.22 -3.32
C ILE A 64 -5.40 -8.07 -3.22
N THR A 65 -5.27 -7.01 -3.99
CA THR A 65 -6.23 -5.90 -3.94
C THR A 65 -7.50 -6.21 -4.73
N ILE A 66 -7.48 -7.23 -5.60
CA ILE A 66 -8.60 -7.58 -6.47
C ILE A 66 -9.77 -8.15 -5.66
N ARG A 67 -10.96 -7.63 -5.93
CA ARG A 67 -12.21 -8.06 -5.32
C ARG A 67 -12.51 -9.54 -5.54
N LYS A 68 -12.84 -10.22 -4.45
CA LYS A 68 -13.43 -11.57 -4.44
C LYS A 68 -14.93 -11.47 -4.23
N ARG A 69 -15.68 -11.53 -5.32
CA ARG A 69 -17.15 -11.35 -5.34
C ARG A 69 -17.94 -12.24 -4.38
N THR A 70 -17.37 -13.39 -3.97
CA THR A 70 -18.01 -14.36 -3.06
C THR A 70 -17.60 -14.18 -1.60
N LYS A 71 -16.76 -13.20 -1.28
CA LYS A 71 -16.28 -12.95 0.07
C LYS A 71 -16.71 -11.56 0.53
N MET A 72 -16.76 -11.40 1.85
CA MET A 72 -16.99 -10.11 2.48
C MET A 72 -15.66 -9.34 2.65
N PHE A 73 -14.58 -10.07 2.92
CA PHE A 73 -13.22 -9.56 2.99
C PHE A 73 -12.22 -10.72 2.78
N HIS A 74 -10.95 -10.38 2.58
CA HIS A 74 -9.85 -11.33 2.66
C HIS A 74 -8.54 -10.69 3.13
N ARG A 75 -7.68 -11.50 3.74
CA ARG A 75 -6.37 -11.08 4.25
C ARG A 75 -5.20 -11.69 3.48
N ARG A 76 -5.49 -12.61 2.55
CA ARG A 76 -4.48 -13.34 1.76
C ARG A 76 -4.99 -13.81 0.40
N ILE A 77 -4.05 -14.10 -0.48
CA ILE A 77 -4.29 -14.76 -1.78
C ILE A 77 -3.41 -16.00 -1.95
N TYR A 78 -3.83 -16.85 -2.88
CA TYR A 78 -3.01 -17.91 -3.45
C TYR A 78 -2.90 -17.64 -4.94
N ASP A 79 -1.68 -17.58 -5.44
CA ASP A 79 -1.46 -17.33 -6.85
C ASP A 79 -0.16 -17.96 -7.30
N THR A 80 -0.29 -18.94 -8.19
CA THR A 80 0.86 -19.62 -8.80
C THR A 80 1.19 -19.05 -10.17
N ARG A 81 0.39 -18.11 -10.68
CA ARG A 81 0.45 -17.56 -12.04
C ARG A 81 0.65 -16.03 -11.98
N GLY A 82 1.91 -15.62 -11.89
CA GLY A 82 2.31 -14.21 -11.88
C GLY A 82 3.80 -14.03 -11.61
N SER A 83 4.27 -12.79 -11.63
CA SER A 83 5.66 -12.43 -11.26
C SER A 83 5.93 -12.68 -9.77
N THR A 84 4.92 -12.48 -8.92
CA THR A 84 4.96 -12.82 -7.50
C THR A 84 4.11 -14.06 -7.24
N LYS A 85 4.73 -15.14 -6.76
CA LYS A 85 4.04 -16.40 -6.45
C LYS A 85 3.66 -16.43 -4.96
N CYS A 86 2.37 -16.66 -4.68
CA CYS A 86 1.81 -16.72 -3.34
C CYS A 86 1.39 -18.15 -2.99
N TYR A 87 2.16 -18.78 -2.11
CA TYR A 87 1.95 -20.14 -1.61
C TYR A 87 1.32 -20.13 -0.21
N GLY A 88 1.03 -21.32 0.34
CA GLY A 88 0.57 -21.45 1.73
C GLY A 88 1.53 -20.84 2.76
N SER A 89 2.84 -20.98 2.52
CA SER A 89 3.90 -20.44 3.38
C SER A 89 4.15 -18.94 3.20
N SER A 90 3.50 -18.27 2.24
CA SER A 90 3.70 -16.84 1.95
C SER A 90 2.98 -15.94 2.96
N MET A 91 3.56 -15.78 4.14
CA MET A 91 3.01 -15.02 5.28
C MET A 91 3.29 -13.50 5.23
N GLY A 92 3.82 -13.01 4.11
CA GLY A 92 4.19 -11.62 3.96
C GLY A 92 3.63 -10.93 2.74
N PRO A 93 3.80 -9.60 2.67
CA PRO A 93 3.32 -8.82 1.55
C PRO A 93 4.07 -9.21 0.26
N PRO A 94 3.39 -9.14 -0.90
CA PRO A 94 1.99 -8.75 -1.07
C PRO A 94 0.99 -9.92 -0.89
N CYS A 95 1.42 -11.12 -0.49
CA CYS A 95 0.56 -12.31 -0.49
C CYS A 95 -0.42 -12.39 0.70
N THR A 96 0.00 -11.90 1.86
CA THR A 96 -0.78 -11.95 3.11
C THR A 96 -0.56 -10.67 3.91
N GLY A 97 -1.63 -10.14 4.50
CA GLY A 97 -1.59 -8.98 5.40
C GLY A 97 -1.06 -7.73 4.72
N PHE A 98 -1.57 -7.43 3.53
CA PHE A 98 -1.12 -6.32 2.70
C PHE A 98 -2.31 -5.49 2.20
N VAL A 99 -2.09 -4.18 2.17
CA VAL A 99 -2.92 -3.22 1.45
C VAL A 99 -1.99 -2.36 0.61
N GLU A 100 -2.49 -1.85 -0.50
CA GLU A 100 -1.68 -1.03 -1.40
C GLU A 100 -1.66 0.42 -0.94
N GLY A 101 -0.59 1.14 -1.30
CA GLY A 101 -0.41 2.53 -0.92
C GLY A 101 -1.50 3.48 -1.45
N MET A 102 -2.29 3.09 -2.44
CA MET A 102 -3.27 3.98 -3.08
C MET A 102 -4.60 4.15 -2.33
N ALA A 103 -5.10 3.12 -1.64
CA ALA A 103 -6.39 3.17 -0.94
C ALA A 103 -6.35 2.74 0.55
N PRO A 104 -5.26 2.98 1.31
CA PRO A 104 -5.18 2.51 2.69
C PRO A 104 -6.14 3.29 3.60
N VAL A 105 -6.68 2.55 4.56
CA VAL A 105 -7.44 3.04 5.71
C VAL A 105 -6.73 2.55 6.97
N PHE A 106 -6.50 3.45 7.91
CA PHE A 106 -5.80 3.15 9.16
C PHE A 106 -6.74 3.39 10.33
N SER A 107 -6.72 2.51 11.33
CA SER A 107 -7.19 2.85 12.66
C SER A 107 -6.32 3.96 13.26
N ARG A 108 -6.82 4.63 14.30
CA ARG A 108 -6.07 5.66 15.05
C ARG A 108 -4.70 5.16 15.53
N SER A 109 -4.65 3.95 16.08
CA SER A 109 -3.44 3.32 16.61
C SER A 109 -2.45 2.97 15.49
N ALA A 110 -2.94 2.38 14.40
CA ALA A 110 -2.13 2.07 13.23
C ALA A 110 -1.59 3.33 12.56
N TRP A 111 -2.39 4.39 12.45
CA TRP A 111 -1.96 5.67 11.91
C TRP A 111 -0.86 6.30 12.74
N ARG A 112 -0.94 6.25 14.07
CA ARG A 112 0.12 6.77 14.94
C ARG A 112 1.47 6.11 14.63
N CYS A 113 1.49 4.80 14.40
CA CYS A 113 2.70 4.10 13.96
C CYS A 113 3.10 4.47 12.52
N ALA A 114 2.17 4.42 11.57
CA ALA A 114 2.44 4.68 10.16
C ALA A 114 2.97 6.10 9.93
N TRP A 115 2.47 7.08 10.67
CA TRP A 115 2.94 8.46 10.64
C TRP A 115 4.42 8.58 11.03
N HIS A 116 4.88 7.83 12.02
CA HIS A 116 6.30 7.79 12.41
C HIS A 116 7.16 7.00 11.43
N LEU A 117 6.57 6.04 10.71
CA LEU A 117 7.23 5.31 9.63
C LEU A 117 7.48 6.22 8.41
N ILE A 118 6.51 7.07 8.05
CA ILE A 118 6.61 8.03 6.94
C ILE A 118 7.74 9.04 7.22
N GLN A 119 8.63 9.17 6.25
CA GLN A 119 9.77 10.09 6.31
C GLN A 119 9.38 11.49 5.78
N ASN A 120 9.97 12.55 6.33
CA ASN A 120 9.65 13.94 5.96
C ASN A 120 10.04 14.32 4.52
N ASP A 121 11.01 13.60 3.97
CA ASP A 121 11.55 13.74 2.61
C ASP A 121 10.89 12.81 1.59
N LEU A 122 9.86 12.05 2.01
CA LEU A 122 9.11 11.16 1.15
C LEU A 122 8.04 11.93 0.35
N VAL A 123 8.09 11.85 -0.97
CA VAL A 123 7.11 12.48 -1.86
C VAL A 123 6.12 11.43 -2.37
N HIS A 124 6.62 10.35 -2.97
CA HIS A 124 5.79 9.35 -3.64
C HIS A 124 5.33 8.22 -2.72
N GLY A 125 6.19 7.81 -1.78
CA GLY A 125 5.86 6.75 -0.83
C GLY A 125 5.80 5.34 -1.42
N TRP A 126 6.27 5.13 -2.65
CA TRP A 126 6.28 3.81 -3.27
C TRP A 126 7.11 2.82 -2.44
N GLY A 127 6.54 1.65 -2.16
CA GLY A 127 7.16 0.59 -1.37
C GLY A 127 7.02 0.75 0.16
N LEU A 128 6.41 1.84 0.64
CA LEU A 128 6.05 2.02 2.05
C LEU A 128 5.00 0.98 2.49
N ASP A 129 4.05 0.67 1.60
CA ASP A 129 3.02 -0.35 1.73
C ASP A 129 3.56 -1.73 2.15
N MET A 130 4.75 -2.10 1.69
CA MET A 130 5.46 -3.32 2.10
C MET A 130 5.84 -3.34 3.59
N LYS A 131 5.80 -2.20 4.27
CA LYS A 131 6.14 -2.04 5.70
C LYS A 131 4.95 -1.61 6.56
N LEU A 132 3.82 -1.20 5.97
CA LEU A 132 2.65 -0.79 6.74
C LEU A 132 2.14 -1.88 7.70
N GLY A 133 2.27 -3.16 7.32
CA GLY A 133 1.89 -4.27 8.20
C GLY A 133 2.63 -4.35 9.55
N TYR A 134 3.77 -3.68 9.72
CA TYR A 134 4.42 -3.56 11.04
C TYR A 134 3.64 -2.65 12.00
N CYS A 135 2.74 -1.82 11.48
CA CYS A 135 1.90 -0.92 12.26
C CYS A 135 0.52 -1.48 12.60
N ALA A 136 0.25 -2.75 12.27
CA ALA A 136 -1.06 -3.39 12.42
C ALA A 136 -1.45 -3.73 13.88
N GLN A 137 -0.74 -3.22 14.88
CA GLN A 137 -1.00 -3.44 16.32
C GLN A 137 -1.20 -4.92 16.69
N GLY A 138 -0.39 -5.79 16.08
CA GLY A 138 -0.53 -7.23 16.21
C GLY A 138 -0.09 -7.93 14.93
N ASP A 139 -0.62 -9.13 14.73
CA ASP A 139 -0.28 -9.94 13.58
C ASP A 139 -0.90 -9.41 12.29
N ARG A 140 -0.08 -8.97 11.33
CA ARG A 140 -0.58 -8.48 10.04
C ARG A 140 -1.47 -9.49 9.30
N THR A 141 -1.29 -10.79 9.52
CA THR A 141 -2.10 -11.79 8.80
C THR A 141 -3.55 -11.82 9.27
N GLU A 142 -3.84 -11.21 10.42
CA GLU A 142 -5.16 -11.09 11.04
C GLU A 142 -5.66 -9.63 11.02
N LYS A 143 -4.75 -8.68 11.22
CA LYS A 143 -5.08 -7.26 11.41
C LYS A 143 -5.05 -6.43 10.13
N VAL A 144 -4.57 -6.99 9.02
CA VAL A 144 -4.49 -6.31 7.72
C VAL A 144 -5.30 -7.05 6.66
N GLY A 145 -6.17 -6.35 5.94
CA GLY A 145 -7.05 -6.99 4.96
C GLY A 145 -7.72 -6.07 3.95
N VAL A 146 -8.31 -6.70 2.95
CA VAL A 146 -9.07 -6.07 1.87
C VAL A 146 -10.55 -6.40 2.05
N VAL A 147 -11.41 -5.39 2.07
CA VAL A 147 -12.87 -5.56 2.18
C VAL A 147 -13.44 -5.76 0.77
N ASP A 148 -14.04 -6.92 0.51
CA ASP A 148 -14.49 -7.33 -0.83
C ASP A 148 -15.93 -6.91 -1.15
N SER A 149 -16.77 -6.75 -0.13
CA SER A 149 -18.16 -6.33 -0.31
C SER A 149 -18.28 -4.84 -0.64
N GLU A 150 -17.29 -4.04 -0.26
CA GLU A 150 -17.20 -2.59 -0.51
C GLU A 150 -15.95 -2.32 -1.34
N TYR A 151 -16.13 -1.84 -2.57
CA TYR A 151 -15.05 -1.79 -3.55
C TYR A 151 -15.04 -0.50 -4.35
N VAL A 152 -13.87 -0.18 -4.88
CA VAL A 152 -13.60 1.03 -5.67
C VAL A 152 -13.06 0.65 -7.05
N VAL A 153 -13.13 1.57 -7.99
CA VAL A 153 -12.56 1.42 -9.34
C VAL A 153 -11.32 2.29 -9.44
N HIS A 154 -10.14 1.71 -9.70
CA HIS A 154 -8.94 2.49 -9.95
C HIS A 154 -8.91 2.93 -11.42
N GLN A 155 -8.97 4.25 -11.63
CA GLN A 155 -9.09 4.85 -12.97
C GLN A 155 -7.72 5.04 -13.64
N GLY A 156 -6.62 5.07 -12.88
CA GLY A 156 -5.27 5.24 -13.40
C GLY A 156 -5.05 6.62 -14.04
N ILE A 157 -5.73 7.64 -13.52
CA ILE A 157 -5.65 9.00 -14.06
C ILE A 157 -4.34 9.62 -13.60
N GLN A 158 -3.41 9.79 -14.53
CA GLN A 158 -2.09 10.33 -14.25
C GLN A 158 -2.16 11.85 -14.03
N THR A 159 -2.11 12.28 -12.77
CA THR A 159 -2.08 13.69 -12.35
C THR A 159 -0.66 14.25 -12.25
N LEU A 160 0.35 13.41 -12.00
CA LEU A 160 1.77 13.79 -11.93
C LEU A 160 2.51 13.42 -13.23
N GLY A 161 3.23 14.39 -13.82
CA GLY A 161 4.05 14.17 -15.03
C GLY A 161 3.41 14.59 -16.37
N GLY A 162 2.30 15.33 -16.33
CA GLY A 162 1.84 16.15 -17.45
C GLY A 162 1.39 15.39 -18.70
N SER A 163 0.16 14.88 -18.68
CA SER A 163 -0.78 15.03 -19.80
C SER A 163 -2.20 14.75 -19.32
N SER A 164 -2.89 15.79 -18.87
CA SER A 164 -4.36 15.79 -18.85
C SER A 164 -4.89 15.53 -20.26
N ALA A 165 -6.11 14.99 -20.34
CA ALA A 165 -6.84 14.59 -21.54
C ALA A 165 -7.03 15.69 -22.62
N ASP A 166 -6.45 16.87 -22.47
CA ASP A 166 -6.54 18.00 -23.41
C ASP A 166 -5.64 17.88 -24.65
N LYS A 167 -4.81 16.83 -24.76
CA LYS A 167 -3.99 16.60 -25.96
C LYS A 167 -4.73 15.97 -27.14
N ALA A 168 -6.00 15.56 -26.99
CA ALA A 168 -6.80 15.14 -28.14
C ALA A 168 -7.23 16.33 -29.03
N ARG A 169 -7.22 17.58 -28.52
CA ARG A 169 -7.59 18.78 -29.29
C ARG A 169 -6.40 19.60 -29.82
N LYS A 170 -5.16 19.22 -29.48
CA LYS A 170 -3.93 19.94 -29.92
C LYS A 170 -2.97 19.05 -30.72
N ALA A 171 -3.48 17.98 -31.32
CA ALA A 171 -2.67 17.08 -32.15
C ALA A 171 -2.47 17.57 -33.59
N GLU A 172 -3.25 18.54 -34.08
CA GLU A 172 -3.10 19.05 -35.46
C GLU A 172 -2.05 20.17 -35.60
N ASP A 173 -1.69 20.89 -34.52
CA ASP A 173 -0.78 22.05 -34.62
C ASP A 173 0.69 21.76 -34.24
N ALA A 174 1.01 20.57 -33.73
CA ALA A 174 2.30 20.29 -33.09
C ALA A 174 3.37 19.63 -34.00
N LEU A 175 3.23 19.71 -35.33
CA LEU A 175 4.20 19.15 -36.30
C LEU A 175 5.47 20.00 -36.52
N LYS A 176 5.73 21.04 -35.69
CA LYS A 176 6.80 22.01 -35.99
C LYS A 176 7.84 22.32 -34.92
N ASN A 177 7.90 21.66 -33.77
CA ASN A 177 8.99 21.95 -32.81
C ASN A 177 9.58 20.70 -32.16
N HIS A 178 10.75 20.30 -32.67
CA HIS A 178 11.67 19.34 -32.06
C HIS A 178 12.33 19.93 -30.79
N SER A 179 11.54 20.30 -29.79
CA SER A 179 12.09 20.51 -28.44
C SER A 179 12.17 19.12 -27.77
N ARG A 180 13.36 18.73 -27.31
CA ARG A 180 13.54 17.58 -26.41
C ARG A 180 12.77 17.86 -25.13
N SER A 181 11.47 17.57 -25.09
CA SER A 181 10.71 17.63 -23.85
C SER A 181 11.30 16.58 -22.92
N ILE A 182 11.89 16.99 -21.81
CA ILE A 182 12.28 16.09 -20.73
C ILE A 182 11.02 15.28 -20.38
N ASP A 183 11.08 13.97 -20.52
CA ASP A 183 9.98 13.10 -20.11
C ASP A 183 9.90 13.13 -18.58
N THR A 184 9.13 14.08 -18.07
CA THR A 184 8.95 14.30 -16.63
C THR A 184 8.49 13.03 -15.90
N ARG A 185 7.85 12.09 -16.62
CA ARG A 185 7.44 10.78 -16.08
C ARG A 185 8.63 9.89 -15.78
N VAL A 186 9.64 9.87 -16.65
CA VAL A 186 10.87 9.11 -16.42
C VAL A 186 11.60 9.67 -15.20
N GLU A 187 11.63 10.99 -15.06
CA GLU A 187 12.24 11.62 -13.88
C GLU A 187 11.48 11.30 -12.59
N ILE A 188 10.15 11.36 -12.61
CA ILE A 188 9.29 10.95 -11.48
C ILE A 188 9.55 9.50 -11.07
N ARG A 189 9.63 8.57 -12.04
CA ARG A 189 9.92 7.15 -11.77
C ARG A 189 11.33 6.96 -11.21
N ARG A 190 12.32 7.68 -11.75
CA ARG A 190 13.69 7.67 -11.26
C ARG A 190 13.78 8.18 -9.83
N GLN A 191 13.14 9.30 -9.53
CA GLN A 191 13.06 9.87 -8.19
C GLN A 191 12.37 8.89 -7.23
N SER A 192 11.21 8.34 -7.60
CA SER A 192 10.49 7.35 -6.78
C SER A 192 11.35 6.13 -6.44
N THR A 193 12.11 5.64 -7.43
CA THR A 193 13.04 4.51 -7.23
C THR A 193 14.18 4.88 -6.29
N HIS A 194 14.70 6.10 -6.38
CA HIS A 194 15.73 6.62 -5.49
C HIS A 194 15.23 6.77 -4.04
N GLU A 195 14.04 7.35 -3.86
CA GLU A 195 13.36 7.47 -2.56
C GLU A 195 13.18 6.09 -1.90
N LEU A 196 12.71 5.08 -2.66
CA LEU A 196 12.55 3.71 -2.16
C LEU A 196 13.90 3.09 -1.73
N LYS A 197 14.98 3.35 -2.47
CA LYS A 197 16.31 2.87 -2.08
C LYS A 197 16.74 3.47 -0.74
N ILE A 198 16.61 4.80 -0.58
CA ILE A 198 16.92 5.49 0.67
C ILE A 198 16.09 4.93 1.82
N PHE A 199 14.79 4.72 1.62
CA PHE A 199 13.90 4.14 2.63
C PHE A 199 14.38 2.75 3.07
N LYS A 200 14.71 1.87 2.13
CA LYS A 200 15.24 0.52 2.43
C LYS A 200 16.54 0.57 3.21
N ASP A 201 17.45 1.48 2.85
CA ASP A 201 18.74 1.62 3.54
C ASP A 201 18.56 2.17 4.96
N ARG A 202 17.65 3.15 5.15
CA ARG A 202 17.29 3.67 6.48
C ARG A 202 16.64 2.60 7.35
N TRP A 203 15.71 1.81 6.80
CA TRP A 203 15.08 0.70 7.51
C TRP A 203 16.14 -0.30 8.00
N LYS A 204 17.04 -0.75 7.11
CA LYS A 204 18.14 -1.66 7.47
C LYS A 204 19.03 -1.08 8.56
N LYS A 205 19.37 0.21 8.46
CA LYS A 205 20.19 0.92 9.44
C LYS A 205 19.48 1.04 10.79
N ALA A 206 18.18 1.29 10.81
CA ALA A 206 17.39 1.36 12.04
C ALA A 206 17.35 0.01 12.75
N VAL A 207 17.05 -1.06 12.00
CA VAL A 207 17.10 -2.44 12.50
C VAL A 207 18.48 -2.80 13.05
N PHE A 208 19.55 -2.49 12.31
CA PHE A 208 20.92 -2.79 12.74
C PHE A 208 21.34 -2.04 14.01
N LYS A 209 20.83 -0.82 14.21
CA LYS A 209 21.19 0.04 15.35
C LYS A 209 20.40 -0.27 16.62
N ASP A 210 19.30 -1.00 16.52
CA ASP A 210 18.50 -1.41 17.67
C ASP A 210 18.75 -2.88 17.97
N PRO A 211 19.71 -3.20 18.86
CA PRO A 211 20.07 -4.60 19.17
C PRO A 211 18.93 -5.36 19.85
N ASN A 212 17.93 -4.67 20.40
CA ASN A 212 16.77 -5.26 21.05
C ASN A 212 15.60 -5.46 20.08
N TRP A 213 15.71 -4.95 18.85
CA TRP A 213 14.67 -5.12 17.85
C TRP A 213 14.62 -6.55 17.34
N VAL A 214 13.47 -7.19 17.50
CA VAL A 214 13.19 -8.53 16.97
C VAL A 214 12.12 -8.38 15.90
N ASP A 215 12.40 -8.86 14.68
CA ASP A 215 11.40 -8.86 13.62
C ASP A 215 10.29 -9.89 13.96
N PRO A 216 9.05 -9.44 14.24
CA PRO A 216 7.95 -10.35 14.59
C PRO A 216 7.58 -11.30 13.43
N TYR A 217 8.05 -11.04 12.22
CA TYR A 217 7.73 -11.82 11.03
C TYR A 217 8.85 -12.75 10.57
N VAL A 218 10.04 -12.73 11.20
CA VAL A 218 11.16 -13.64 10.88
C VAL A 218 10.97 -15.02 11.50
N GLN A 219 10.33 -15.14 12.66
CA GLN A 219 10.16 -16.43 13.35
C GLN A 219 9.09 -17.36 12.75
N ARG A 220 8.21 -16.84 11.87
CA ARG A 220 7.09 -17.61 11.30
C ARG A 220 7.40 -18.33 10.00
N SER A 221 8.63 -18.23 9.50
CA SER A 221 9.13 -19.01 8.36
C SER A 221 9.79 -20.34 8.76
N TRP A 222 9.94 -20.61 10.07
CA TRP A 222 10.74 -21.71 10.62
C TRP A 222 9.93 -22.92 11.13
N PHE A 223 8.70 -23.16 10.67
CA PHE A 223 8.13 -24.52 10.73
C PHE A 223 8.61 -25.33 9.53
N ASN A 224 9.90 -25.65 9.53
CA ASN A 224 10.52 -26.65 8.66
C ASN A 224 10.92 -27.83 9.57
N PRO A 225 10.39 -29.06 9.41
CA PRO A 225 10.65 -30.17 10.33
C PRO A 225 12.10 -30.71 10.29
N PHE A 226 13.01 -30.06 9.56
CA PHE A 226 14.41 -30.43 9.44
C PHE A 226 15.32 -29.36 10.06
N SER A 227 15.23 -29.19 11.38
CA SER A 227 16.27 -28.54 12.18
C SER A 227 16.83 -29.52 13.22
N PHE A 228 17.14 -30.74 12.77
CA PHE A 228 18.13 -31.58 13.42
C PHE A 228 19.46 -31.35 12.71
N PHE A 229 20.24 -30.38 13.16
CA PHE A 229 21.68 -30.57 13.35
C PHE A 229 22.17 -29.52 14.35
N ARG A 230 22.45 -30.04 15.55
CA ARG A 230 23.06 -29.36 16.68
C ARG A 230 24.45 -28.82 16.31
N ARG A 231 24.79 -27.72 16.98
CA ARG A 231 26.09 -27.41 17.60
C ARG A 231 27.24 -28.38 17.26
N THR A 232 28.28 -27.82 16.66
CA THR A 232 29.67 -27.97 17.08
C THR A 232 30.36 -26.64 16.91
#